data_AF-A0A1J4YLA2-F1
#
_entry.id   AF-A0A1J4YLA2-F1
#
_cell.length_a   1.000
_cell.length_b   1.000
_cell.length_c   1.000
_cell.angle_alpha   90.00
_cell.angle_beta   90.00
_cell.angle_gamma   90.00
#
_symmetry.space_group_name_H-M   'P 1'
#
loop_
_entity.id
_entity.type
_entity.pdbx_description
1 polymer ?
#
loop_
_entity_poly.entity_id
_entity_poly.type
_entity_poly.pdbx_seq_one_letter_code
_entity_poly.pdbx_strand_id
1 'polypeptide(L)' 'MQPATNIRCPSCNSEDFVTIPNRYDLLKFVDGNFEVIKSEFTEEEYRIFCRECGDEIDEKTSVENKKVILKITRQEH' A
#
# COMPACT_ATOMS: atom_id res chain seq x y z
N MET A 1 6.03 -26.16 16.94
CA MET A 1 5.18 -25.65 15.84
C MET A 1 5.35 -24.14 15.82
N GLN A 2 5.83 -23.55 14.71
CA GLN A 2 6.07 -22.10 14.60
C GLN A 2 4.72 -21.35 14.63
N PRO A 3 4.66 -20.13 15.21
CA PRO A 3 3.40 -19.41 15.40
C PRO A 3 2.81 -18.96 14.05
N ALA A 4 1.50 -19.13 13.89
CA ALA A 4 0.78 -18.60 12.74
C ALA A 4 0.87 -17.06 12.75
N THR A 5 1.81 -16.51 11.99
CA THR A 5 1.82 -15.08 11.67
C THR A 5 0.57 -14.80 10.86
N ASN A 6 -0.40 -14.11 11.44
CA ASN A 6 -1.64 -13.76 10.75
C ASN A 6 -1.32 -12.66 9.72
N ILE A 7 -0.90 -13.10 8.53
CA ILE A 7 -0.50 -12.25 7.39
C ILE A 7 -1.69 -11.77 6.56
N ARG A 8 -2.91 -12.12 6.98
CA ARG A 8 -4.16 -11.80 6.27
C ARG A 8 -4.80 -10.56 6.85
N CYS A 9 -5.55 -9.85 6.02
CA CYS A 9 -6.38 -8.73 6.46
C CYS A 9 -7.34 -9.19 7.57
N PRO A 10 -7.32 -8.57 8.77
CA PRO A 10 -8.20 -8.96 9.86
C PRO A 10 -9.70 -8.78 9.57
N SER A 11 -10.07 -7.88 8.65
CA SER A 11 -11.47 -7.61 8.32
C SER A 11 -12.06 -8.60 7.32
N CYS A 12 -11.32 -8.94 6.26
CA CYS A 12 -11.86 -9.71 5.13
C CYS A 12 -11.07 -10.98 4.81
N ASN A 13 -9.99 -11.27 5.54
CA ASN A 13 -9.12 -12.43 5.37
C ASN A 13 -8.35 -12.48 4.02
N SER A 14 -8.32 -11.38 3.27
CA SER A 14 -7.53 -11.27 2.03
C SER A 14 -6.01 -11.26 2.31
N GLU A 15 -5.23 -11.78 1.37
CA GLU A 15 -3.76 -11.74 1.35
C GLU A 15 -3.21 -10.63 0.43
N ASP A 16 -4.09 -9.95 -0.31
CA ASP A 16 -3.71 -8.90 -1.26
C ASP A 16 -3.80 -7.51 -0.62
N PHE A 17 -2.71 -6.75 -0.75
CA PHE A 17 -2.59 -5.38 -0.29
C PHE A 17 -2.06 -4.48 -1.40
N VAL A 18 -2.49 -3.23 -1.40
CA VAL A 18 -2.12 -2.22 -2.41
C VAL A 18 -1.65 -0.95 -1.73
N THR A 19 -0.75 -0.22 -2.39
CA THR A 19 -0.33 1.11 -1.97
C THR A 19 -1.03 2.16 -2.80
N ILE A 20 -1.14 3.38 -2.27
CA ILE A 20 -1.47 4.53 -3.12
C ILE A 20 -0.34 4.72 -4.16
N PRO A 21 -0.67 5.00 -5.44
CA PRO A 21 0.33 5.39 -6.41
C PRO A 21 1.09 6.63 -5.94
N ASN A 22 2.39 6.49 -5.68
CA ASN A 22 3.22 7.61 -5.23
C ASN A 22 4.35 7.94 -6.21
N ARG A 23 4.26 7.46 -7.45
CA ARG A 23 5.26 7.64 -8.49
C ARG A 23 4.59 7.72 -9.86
N TYR A 24 5.08 8.64 -10.69
CA TYR A 24 4.71 8.71 -12.10
C TYR A 24 5.95 8.80 -12.98
N ASP A 25 5.81 8.38 -14.24
CA ASP A 25 6.84 8.51 -15.26
C ASP A 25 6.54 9.72 -16.14
N LEU A 26 7.54 10.59 -16.32
CA LEU A 26 7.49 11.64 -17.32
C LEU A 26 7.92 11.06 -18.67
N LEU A 27 6.99 11.07 -19.62
CA LEU A 27 7.19 10.52 -20.94
C LEU A 27 7.47 11.62 -21.97
N LYS A 28 8.24 11.29 -23.01
CA LYS A 28 8.35 12.09 -24.23
C LYS A 28 8.13 11.23 -25.45
N PHE A 29 7.49 11.83 -26.44
CA PHE A 29 7.25 11.17 -27.71
C PHE A 29 8.44 11.38 -28.64
N VAL A 30 9.16 10.31 -28.98
CA VAL A 30 10.35 10.31 -29.83
C VAL A 30 10.19 9.19 -30.86
N ASP A 31 10.36 9.53 -32.14
CA ASP A 31 10.31 8.60 -33.27
C ASP A 31 9.11 7.63 -33.27
N GLY A 32 7.92 8.17 -32.93
CA GLY A 32 6.67 7.42 -32.95
C GLY A 32 6.37 6.62 -31.68
N ASN A 33 7.21 6.71 -30.65
CA ASN A 33 7.07 5.96 -29.40
C ASN A 33 7.13 6.88 -28.17
N PHE A 34 6.49 6.48 -27.07
CA PHE A 34 6.69 7.13 -25.77
C PHE A 34 7.89 6.52 -25.06
N GLU A 35 8.84 7.37 -24.69
CA GLU A 35 10.03 7.01 -23.91
C GLU A 35 9.95 7.64 -22.51
N VAL A 36 10.30 6.87 -21.48
CA VAL A 36 10.42 7.38 -20.11
C VAL A 36 11.69 8.22 -20.01
N ILE A 37 11.55 9.51 -19.69
CA ILE A 37 12.71 10.39 -19.45
C ILE A 37 13.12 10.36 -17.98
N LYS A 38 12.15 10.43 -17.08
CA LYS A 38 12.38 10.41 -15.64
C LYS A 38 11.18 9.84 -14.91
N SER A 39 11.40 9.37 -13.70
CA SER A 39 10.34 9.00 -12.76
C SER A 39 10.41 9.94 -11.57
N GLU A 40 9.26 10.42 -11.11
CA GLU A 40 9.15 11.34 -9.98
C GLU A 40 8.24 10.74 -8.92
N PHE A 41 8.67 10.83 -7.66
CA PHE A 41 7.80 10.50 -6.54
C PHE A 41 6.88 11.70 -6.27
N THR A 42 5.62 11.42 -5.98
CA THR A 42 4.66 12.42 -5.50
C THR A 42 4.92 12.72 -4.03
N GLU A 43 4.41 13.85 -3.53
CA GLU A 43 4.43 14.18 -2.11
C GLU A 43 3.45 13.34 -1.27
N GLU A 44 2.69 12.44 -1.90
CA GLU A 44 1.74 11.58 -1.19
C GLU A 44 2.45 10.62 -0.21
N GLU A 45 1.92 10.56 1.01
CA GLU A 45 2.39 9.65 2.03
C GLU A 45 2.19 8.19 1.59
N TYR A 46 3.22 7.37 1.78
CA TYR A 46 3.12 5.94 1.55
C TYR A 46 2.10 5.33 2.51
N ARG A 47 1.00 4.81 1.95
CA ARG A 47 -0.10 4.20 2.69
C ARG A 47 -0.46 2.87 2.04
N ILE A 48 -0.73 1.87 2.88
CA ILE A 48 -1.09 0.51 2.46
C ILE A 48 -2.56 0.28 2.80
N PHE A 49 -3.28 -0.37 1.89
CA PHE A 49 -4.68 -0.74 2.05
C PHE A 49 -4.89 -2.21 1.70
N CYS A 50 -5.88 -2.85 2.30
CA CYS A 50 -6.35 -4.12 1.81
C CYS A 50 -7.04 -3.94 0.45
N ARG A 51 -6.65 -4.77 -0.53
CA ARG A 51 -7.20 -4.70 -1.88
C ARG A 51 -8.70 -4.97 -1.93
N GLU A 52 -9.19 -5.86 -1.06
CA GLU A 52 -10.57 -6.36 -1.12
C GLU A 52 -11.56 -5.49 -0.30
N CYS A 53 -11.19 -5.07 0.92
CA CYS A 53 -12.08 -4.29 1.77
C CYS A 53 -11.73 -2.80 1.86
N GLY A 54 -10.58 -2.37 1.34
CA GLY A 54 -10.16 -0.98 1.37
C GLY A 54 -9.70 -0.47 2.75
N ASP A 55 -9.65 -1.33 3.77
CA ASP A 55 -9.17 -0.91 5.09
C ASP A 55 -7.67 -0.55 5.03
N GLU A 56 -7.32 0.56 5.68
CA GLU A 56 -5.93 1.02 5.78
C GLU A 56 -5.14 0.16 6.77
N ILE A 57 -3.88 -0.13 6.43
CA ILE A 57 -2.96 -0.93 7.21
C ILE A 57 -1.97 -0.01 7.95
N ASP A 58 -1.79 -0.26 9.23
CA ASP A 58 -0.69 0.34 10.00
C ASP A 58 0.59 -0.43 9.71
N GLU A 59 1.35 0.02 8.70
CA GLU A 59 2.59 -0.64 8.25
C GLU A 59 3.58 -0.83 9.40
N LYS A 60 3.86 0.23 10.15
CA LYS A 60 4.88 0.22 11.20
C LYS A 60 4.54 -0.82 12.26
N THR A 61 3.32 -0.75 12.79
CA THR A 61 2.89 -1.68 13.85
C THR A 61 2.80 -3.11 13.30
N SER A 62 2.42 -3.27 12.02
CA SER A 62 2.33 -4.59 11.38
C SER A 62 3.71 -5.26 11.25
N VAL A 63 4.73 -4.50 10.82
CA VAL A 63 6.11 -5.00 10.68
C VAL A 63 6.69 -5.36 12.04
N GLU A 64 6.53 -4.50 13.05
CA GLU A 64 7.02 -4.73 14.41
C GLU A 64 6.42 -6.00 15.04
N ASN A 65 5.13 -6.25 14.80
CA ASN A 65 4.39 -7.37 15.39
C ASN A 65 4.34 -8.63 14.50
N LYS A 66 4.88 -8.58 13.28
CA LYS A 66 4.82 -9.66 12.28
C LYS A 66 3.39 -10.17 12.03
N LYS A 67 2.42 -9.26 11.98
CA LYS A 67 0.99 -9.54 11.70
C LYS A 67 0.34 -8.32 11.08
N VAL A 68 -0.71 -8.49 10.26
CA VAL A 68 -1.41 -7.35 9.66
C VAL A 68 -2.30 -6.67 10.70
N ILE A 69 -2.12 -5.36 10.86
CA ILE A 69 -2.86 -4.51 11.81
C ILE A 69 -3.53 -3.38 11.03
N LEU A 70 -4.82 -3.20 11.25
CA LEU A 70 -5.59 -2.10 10.65
C LEU A 70 -5.25 -0.79 11.34
N LYS A 71 -5.13 0.29 10.56
CA LYS A 71 -4.98 1.65 11.08
C LYS A 71 -6.34 2.12 11.58
N ILE A 72 -6.49 2.28 12.89
CA ILE A 72 -7.74 2.77 13.48
C ILE A 72 -7.79 4.29 13.30
N THR A 73 -8.61 4.77 12.38
CA THR A 73 -9.05 6.17 12.37
C THR A 73 -10.12 6.31 13.44
N ARG A 74 -9.79 6.94 14.57
CA ARG A 74 -10.83 7.38 15.51
C ARG A 74 -11.65 8.45 14.79
N GLN A 75 -12.88 8.14 14.40
CA GLN A 75 -13.85 9.18 14.07
C GLN A 75 -14.17 9.89 15.38
N GLU A 76 -13.63 11.08 15.56
CA GLU A 76 -14.13 12.00 16.57
C GLU A 76 -15.55 12.40 16.14
N HIS A 77 -16.50 12.13 17.04
CA HIS A 77 -17.93 12.23 16.81
C HIS A 77 -18.51 13.42 17.57
#